data_AF-A0A6I4HVU4-F1
#
_entry.id   AF-A0A6I4HVU4-F1
#
_cell.length_a   1.000
_cell.length_b   1.000
_cell.length_c   1.000
_cell.angle_alpha   90.00
_cell.angle_beta   90.00
_cell.angle_gamma   90.00
#
_symmetry.space_group_name_H-M   'P 1'
#
loop_
_entity.id
_entity.type
_entity.pdbx_description
1 polymer ?
#
loop_
_entity_poly.entity_id
_entity_poly.type
_entity_poly.pdbx_seq_one_letter_code
_entity_poly.pdbx_strand_id
1 'polypeptide(L)'
;MIVVAIIGILAAIAIPAYQNYIAKSQVSTGLADITAGKTNAETKLAEGLTAALTDVTTLGLQQSTNACAITANIGTNGASNITCTLKGTSQINGKKIEWIRDADNATNGTTGAWRCKTDVAENLRPKSCGAS
;
A
#
# COMPACT_ATOMS: atom_id res chain seq x y z
N MET A 1 -44.22 -17.45 -2.29
CA MET A 1 -42.92 -17.77 -2.94
C MET A 1 -42.30 -16.60 -3.74
N ILE A 2 -43.05 -15.55 -4.07
CA ILE A 2 -42.52 -14.40 -4.84
C ILE A 2 -41.48 -13.56 -4.09
N VAL A 3 -41.60 -13.46 -2.76
CA VAL A 3 -40.68 -12.65 -1.93
C VAL A 3 -39.25 -13.21 -1.98
N VAL A 4 -39.08 -14.53 -1.91
CA VAL A 4 -37.77 -15.19 -1.98
C VAL A 4 -37.11 -14.95 -3.35
N ALA A 5 -37.91 -14.95 -4.43
CA ALA A 5 -37.40 -14.67 -5.77
C ALA A 5 -36.87 -13.23 -5.90
N ILE A 6 -37.60 -12.24 -5.37
CA ILE A 6 -37.17 -10.83 -5.39
C ILE A 6 -35.91 -10.64 -4.54
N ILE A 7 -35.84 -11.23 -3.34
CA ILE A 7 -34.65 -11.17 -2.48
C ILE A 7 -33.46 -11.82 -3.17
N GLY A 8 -33.65 -12.96 -3.86
CA GLY A 8 -32.61 -13.63 -4.62
C GLY A 8 -31.97 -12.75 -5.70
N ILE A 9 -32.79 -12.02 -6.46
CA ILE A 9 -32.30 -11.10 -7.51
C ILE A 9 -31.52 -9.93 -6.90
N LEU A 10 -32.05 -9.32 -5.83
CA LEU A 10 -31.37 -8.21 -5.16
C LEU A 10 -30.04 -8.65 -4.53
N ALA A 11 -30.01 -9.83 -3.90
CA ALA A 11 -28.81 -10.38 -3.28
C ALA A 11 -27.70 -10.66 -4.31
N ALA A 12 -28.07 -11.14 -5.51
CA ALA A 12 -27.11 -11.40 -6.59
C ALA A 12 -26.33 -10.14 -7.02
N ILE A 13 -26.93 -8.96 -6.91
CA ILE A 13 -26.27 -7.68 -7.24
C ILE A 13 -25.60 -7.06 -6.01
N ALA A 14 -26.25 -7.14 -4.85
CA ALA A 14 -25.78 -6.51 -3.62
C ALA A 14 -24.50 -7.17 -3.06
N ILE A 15 -24.39 -8.50 -3.12
CA ILE A 15 -23.26 -9.22 -2.55
C ILE A 15 -21.94 -8.87 -3.26
N PRO A 16 -21.83 -8.93 -4.60
CA PRO A 16 -20.60 -8.53 -5.29
C PRO A 16 -20.22 -7.06 -5.06
N ALA A 17 -21.21 -6.16 -5.01
CA ALA A 17 -20.98 -4.75 -4.73
C ALA A 17 -20.41 -4.52 -3.32
N TYR A 18 -20.96 -5.22 -2.32
CA TYR A 18 -20.48 -5.17 -0.94
C TYR A 18 -19.05 -5.74 -0.81
N GLN A 19 -18.76 -6.87 -1.47
CA GLN A 19 -17.41 -7.44 -1.49
C GLN A 19 -16.37 -6.47 -2.06
N ASN A 20 -16.72 -5.74 -3.13
CA ASN A 20 -15.85 -4.71 -3.70
C ASN A 20 -15.63 -3.53 -2.75
N TYR A 21 -16.66 -3.12 -1.99
CA TYR A 21 -16.52 -2.07 -0.98
C TYR A 21 -15.57 -2.49 0.15
N ILE A 22 -15.71 -3.72 0.66
CA ILE A 22 -14.81 -4.26 1.68
C ILE A 22 -13.38 -4.37 1.16
N ALA A 23 -13.19 -4.86 -0.06
CA ALA A 23 -11.87 -4.92 -0.69
C ALA A 23 -11.22 -3.54 -0.79
N LYS A 24 -11.96 -2.51 -1.26
CA LYS A 24 -11.47 -1.12 -1.31
C LYS A 24 -11.09 -0.59 0.07
N SER A 25 -11.91 -0.85 1.08
CA SER A 25 -11.64 -0.43 2.46
C SER A 25 -10.34 -1.06 2.97
N GLN A 26 -10.15 -2.36 2.75
CA GLN A 26 -8.93 -3.07 3.18
C GLN A 26 -7.68 -2.55 2.45
N VAL A 27 -7.78 -2.27 1.16
CA VAL A 27 -6.68 -1.66 0.39
C VAL A 27 -6.33 -0.27 0.93
N SER A 28 -7.33 0.54 1.28
CA SER A 28 -7.12 1.86 1.88
C SER A 28 -6.49 1.77 3.28
N THR A 29 -6.90 0.81 4.09
CA THR A 29 -6.26 0.54 5.39
C THR A 29 -4.80 0.16 5.21
N GLY A 30 -4.51 -0.73 4.25
CA GLY A 30 -3.13 -1.14 3.98
C GLY A 30 -2.23 0.00 3.50
N LEU A 31 -2.78 0.92 2.69
CA LEU A 31 -2.08 2.15 2.32
C LEU A 31 -1.81 3.04 3.54
N ALA A 32 -2.79 3.20 4.43
CA ALA A 32 -2.65 4.01 5.64
C ALA A 32 -1.55 3.45 6.56
N ASP A 33 -1.51 2.13 6.73
CA ASP A 33 -0.51 1.43 7.57
C ASP A 33 0.93 1.77 7.13
N ILE A 34 1.21 1.82 5.83
CA ILE A 34 2.56 2.09 5.31
C ILE A 34 2.88 3.59 5.15
N THR A 35 1.86 4.45 5.14
CA THR A 35 2.04 5.90 4.86
C THR A 35 2.83 6.61 5.95
N ALA A 36 2.72 6.20 7.21
CA ALA A 36 3.51 6.77 8.30
C ALA A 36 5.03 6.53 8.12
N GLY A 37 5.41 5.39 7.53
CA GLY A 37 6.81 5.03 7.32
C GLY A 37 7.53 5.90 6.29
N LYS A 38 6.79 6.52 5.36
CA LYS A 38 7.35 7.48 4.38
C LYS A 38 7.99 8.67 5.08
N THR A 39 7.30 9.27 6.04
CA THR A 39 7.82 10.43 6.77
C THR A 39 9.06 10.05 7.59
N ASN A 40 9.04 8.89 8.26
CA ASN A 40 10.18 8.42 9.04
C ASN A 40 11.38 8.07 8.14
N ALA A 41 11.14 7.53 6.94
CA ALA A 41 12.18 7.28 5.95
C ALA A 41 12.85 8.59 5.49
N GLU A 42 12.08 9.66 5.26
CA GLU A 42 12.66 10.98 4.94
C GLU A 42 13.51 11.53 6.08
N THR A 43 13.06 11.41 7.33
CA THR A 43 13.86 11.83 8.49
C THR A 43 15.18 11.05 8.55
N LYS A 44 15.15 9.74 8.34
CA LYS A 44 16.35 8.89 8.35
C LYS A 44 17.31 9.22 7.21
N LEU A 45 16.77 9.54 6.02
CA LEU A 45 17.57 10.00 4.89
C LEU A 45 18.23 11.36 5.17
N ALA A 46 17.50 12.29 5.79
CA ALA A 46 18.02 13.61 6.16
C ALA A 46 19.09 13.55 7.26
N GLU A 47 19.01 12.58 8.17
CA GLU A 47 20.05 12.30 9.17
C GLU A 47 21.36 11.76 8.56
N GLY A 48 21.33 11.29 7.31
CA GLY A 48 22.46 10.71 6.61
C GLY A 48 22.62 9.21 6.89
N LEU A 49 22.08 8.39 6.00
CA LEU A 49 22.22 6.92 6.08
C LEU A 49 23.61 6.46 5.63
N THR A 50 24.29 5.69 6.47
CA THR A 50 25.55 5.02 6.14
C THR A 50 25.37 3.61 5.60
N ALA A 51 24.21 3.00 5.85
CA ALA A 51 23.79 1.69 5.35
C ALA A 51 22.30 1.69 5.01
N ALA A 52 21.89 0.78 4.13
CA ALA A 52 20.48 0.63 3.77
C ALA A 52 19.66 0.10 4.95
N LEU A 53 18.45 0.62 5.14
CA LEU A 53 17.53 0.15 6.17
C LEU A 53 16.52 -0.83 5.57
N THR A 54 16.51 -2.06 6.06
CA THR A 54 15.54 -3.09 5.66
C THR A 54 14.56 -3.46 6.78
N ASP A 55 14.85 -3.06 8.02
CA ASP A 55 13.98 -3.30 9.16
C ASP A 55 12.92 -2.21 9.28
N VAL A 56 11.67 -2.59 9.02
CA VAL A 56 10.49 -1.73 9.10
C VAL A 56 10.26 -1.12 10.48
N THR A 57 10.75 -1.76 11.56
CA THR A 57 10.59 -1.24 12.93
C THR A 57 11.40 0.04 13.15
N THR A 58 12.52 0.20 12.42
CA THR A 58 13.31 1.45 12.43
C THR A 58 12.55 2.64 11.82
N LEU A 59 11.54 2.35 11.00
CA LEU A 59 10.62 3.33 10.42
C LEU A 59 9.35 3.49 11.27
N GLY A 60 9.29 2.90 12.47
CA GLY A 60 8.10 2.93 13.33
C GLY A 60 6.93 2.10 12.80
N LEU A 61 7.17 1.20 11.84
CA LEU A 61 6.15 0.33 11.27
C LEU A 61 6.18 -1.06 11.91
N GLN A 62 5.01 -1.69 11.98
CA GLN A 62 4.90 -3.09 12.35
C GLN A 62 5.12 -3.97 11.12
N GLN A 63 5.90 -5.05 11.25
CA GLN A 63 6.17 -5.98 10.14
C GLN A 63 4.91 -6.72 9.65
N SER A 64 3.90 -6.83 10.52
CA SER A 64 2.60 -7.37 10.17
C SER A 64 1.51 -6.61 10.91
N THR A 65 0.46 -6.26 10.17
CA THR A 65 -0.82 -5.78 10.68
C THR A 65 -1.91 -6.76 10.29
N ASN A 66 -3.16 -6.46 10.64
CA ASN A 66 -4.32 -7.23 10.18
C ASN A 66 -4.56 -7.07 8.67
N ALA A 67 -4.14 -5.93 8.09
CA ALA A 67 -4.36 -5.61 6.69
C ALA A 67 -3.15 -5.93 5.81
N CYS A 68 -1.94 -6.02 6.38
CA CYS A 68 -0.69 -6.09 5.61
C CYS A 68 0.40 -6.97 6.25
N ALA A 69 1.24 -7.57 5.43
CA ALA A 69 2.64 -7.85 5.77
C ALA A 69 3.51 -6.75 5.14
N ILE A 70 4.32 -6.07 5.94
CA ILE A 70 5.04 -4.87 5.52
C ILE A 70 6.54 -5.18 5.43
N THR A 71 7.15 -4.78 4.31
CA THR A 71 8.60 -4.80 4.10
C THR A 71 9.07 -3.43 3.64
N ALA A 72 10.28 -3.04 4.02
CA ALA A 72 10.87 -1.78 3.57
C ALA A 72 12.31 -2.00 3.10
N ASN A 73 12.75 -1.14 2.20
CA ASN A 73 14.14 -1.00 1.78
C ASN A 73 14.39 0.48 1.52
N ILE A 74 15.18 1.11 2.38
CA ILE A 74 15.59 2.51 2.25
C ILE A 74 17.07 2.52 1.87
N GLY A 75 17.36 2.84 0.61
CA GLY A 75 18.71 2.94 0.10
C GLY A 75 19.42 4.22 0.56
N THR A 76 20.73 4.16 0.68
CA THR A 76 21.57 5.31 1.08
C THR A 76 21.58 6.45 0.05
N ASN A 77 21.18 6.16 -1.19
CA ASN A 77 21.03 7.14 -2.28
C ASN A 77 19.64 7.78 -2.32
N GLY A 78 18.77 7.56 -1.32
CA GLY A 78 17.40 8.06 -1.30
C GLY A 78 16.39 7.16 -2.03
N ALA A 79 16.81 6.18 -2.83
CA ALA A 79 15.87 5.25 -3.45
C ALA A 79 15.23 4.38 -2.37
N SER A 80 13.91 4.42 -2.27
CA SER A 80 13.19 3.75 -1.18
C SER A 80 12.01 2.96 -1.70
N ASN A 81 11.74 1.80 -1.11
CA ASN A 81 10.51 1.05 -1.32
C ASN A 81 9.93 0.64 0.04
N ILE A 82 8.66 0.92 0.27
CA ILE A 82 7.88 0.41 1.40
C ILE A 82 6.68 -0.33 0.81
N THR A 83 6.67 -1.65 0.97
CA THR A 83 5.66 -2.54 0.39
C THR A 83 4.76 -3.08 1.50
N CYS A 84 3.45 -2.91 1.35
CA CYS A 84 2.46 -3.74 2.02
C CYS A 84 2.00 -4.85 1.07
N THR A 85 2.12 -6.09 1.51
CA THR A 85 1.40 -7.24 0.92
C THR A 85 0.08 -7.41 1.65
N LEU A 86 -1.02 -7.14 0.97
CA LEU A 86 -2.37 -7.10 1.50
C LEU A 86 -2.83 -8.48 1.99
N LYS A 87 -3.44 -8.48 3.18
CA LYS A 87 -4.14 -9.59 3.82
C LYS A 87 -5.61 -9.20 3.87
N GLY A 88 -6.45 -9.89 3.13
CA GLY A 88 -7.85 -9.49 3.01
C GLY A 88 -8.71 -10.46 2.24
N THR A 89 -9.76 -9.94 1.61
CA THR A 89 -10.64 -10.73 0.73
C THR A 89 -9.83 -11.44 -0.37
N SER A 90 -10.38 -12.53 -0.91
CA SER A 90 -9.76 -13.31 -2.01
C SER A 90 -9.40 -12.46 -3.23
N GLN A 91 -10.07 -11.32 -3.44
CA GLN A 91 -9.81 -10.41 -4.54
C GLN A 91 -8.48 -9.64 -4.41
N ILE A 92 -8.01 -9.43 -3.18
CA ILE A 92 -6.83 -8.59 -2.88
C ILE A 92 -5.74 -9.32 -2.10
N ASN A 93 -6.01 -10.52 -1.60
CA ASN A 93 -5.06 -11.26 -0.77
C ASN A 93 -3.78 -11.56 -1.56
N GLY A 94 -2.62 -11.18 -1.01
CA GLY A 94 -1.32 -11.32 -1.66
C GLY A 94 -0.98 -10.24 -2.68
N LYS A 95 -1.91 -9.31 -2.97
CA LYS A 95 -1.64 -8.11 -3.78
C LYS A 95 -0.81 -7.11 -2.99
N LYS A 96 -0.11 -6.23 -3.69
CA LYS A 96 0.84 -5.27 -3.15
C LYS A 96 0.34 -3.83 -3.32
N ILE A 97 0.64 -3.03 -2.31
CA ILE A 97 0.59 -1.59 -2.36
C ILE A 97 1.92 -1.04 -1.86
N GLU A 98 2.53 -0.16 -2.64
CA GLU A 98 3.93 0.20 -2.53
C GLU A 98 4.09 1.71 -2.56
N TRP A 99 4.87 2.24 -1.61
CA TRP A 99 5.45 3.56 -1.70
C TRP A 99 6.85 3.43 -2.27
N ILE A 100 7.07 4.00 -3.45
CA ILE A 100 8.37 4.01 -4.12
C ILE A 100 8.88 5.44 -4.16
N ARG A 101 10.12 5.66 -3.72
CA ARG A 101 10.84 6.94 -3.81
C ARG A 101 11.97 6.81 -4.81
N ASP A 102 12.11 7.79 -5.70
CA ASP A 102 13.31 7.88 -6.54
C ASP A 102 14.56 8.21 -5.72
N ALA A 103 15.73 7.88 -6.27
CA ALA A 103 17.00 8.30 -5.72
C ALA A 103 17.14 9.83 -5.78
N ASP A 104 17.88 10.39 -4.83
CA ASP A 104 18.31 11.78 -4.90
C ASP A 104 19.35 11.92 -6.02
N ASN A 105 19.25 13.01 -6.79
CA ASN A 105 20.20 13.33 -7.84
C ASN A 105 21.07 14.51 -7.40
N ALA A 106 22.25 14.20 -6.86
CA ALA A 106 23.21 15.20 -6.41
C ALA A 106 23.77 16.06 -7.56
N THR A 107 23.79 15.55 -8.80
CA THR A 107 24.28 16.28 -9.98
C THR A 107 23.37 17.44 -10.36
N ASN A 108 22.05 17.27 -10.19
CA ASN A 108 21.05 18.27 -10.55
C ASN A 108 20.34 18.88 -9.33
N GLY A 109 20.77 18.56 -8.10
CA GLY A 109 20.17 19.04 -6.85
C GLY A 109 18.70 18.63 -6.65
N THR A 110 18.26 17.51 -7.25
CA THR A 110 16.86 17.08 -7.21
C THR A 110 16.64 16.03 -6.12
N THR A 111 15.71 16.30 -5.20
CA THR A 111 15.27 15.32 -4.20
C THR A 111 14.33 14.28 -4.82
N GLY A 112 14.46 13.03 -4.42
CA GLY A 112 13.61 11.94 -4.86
C GLY A 112 12.13 12.16 -4.50
N ALA A 113 11.25 11.84 -5.43
CA ALA A 113 9.80 11.96 -5.24
C ALA A 113 9.18 10.60 -4.91
N TRP A 114 8.16 10.62 -4.03
CA TRP A 114 7.38 9.43 -3.72
C TRP A 114 6.20 9.25 -4.67
N ARG A 115 6.00 8.02 -5.11
CA ARG A 115 4.85 7.57 -5.88
C ARG A 115 4.25 6.33 -5.22
N CYS A 116 2.92 6.25 -5.20
CA CYS A 116 2.25 5.03 -4.81
C CYS A 116 2.02 4.15 -6.04
N LYS A 117 2.31 2.85 -5.91
CA LYS A 117 2.05 1.83 -6.92
C LYS A 117 1.29 0.65 -6.31
N THR A 118 0.49 -0.04 -7.12
CA THR A 118 -0.24 -1.24 -6.68
C THR A 118 -0.58 -2.16 -7.84
N ASP A 119 -0.62 -3.46 -7.59
CA ASP A 119 -1.05 -4.51 -8.52
C ASP A 119 -2.53 -4.93 -8.29
N VAL A 120 -3.24 -4.23 -7.40
CA VAL A 120 -4.67 -4.37 -7.18
C VAL A 120 -5.41 -3.90 -8.44
N ALA A 121 -6.50 -4.60 -8.78
CA ALA A 121 -7.33 -4.27 -9.93
C ALA A 121 -7.78 -2.80 -9.92
N GLU A 122 -7.88 -2.19 -11.10
CA GLU A 122 -8.16 -0.76 -11.24
C GLU A 122 -9.46 -0.31 -10.55
N ASN A 123 -10.47 -1.17 -10.55
CA ASN A 123 -11.74 -0.90 -9.88
C ASN A 123 -11.64 -0.94 -8.34
N LEU A 124 -10.56 -1.47 -7.77
CA LEU A 124 -10.34 -1.66 -6.32
C LEU A 124 -9.18 -0.82 -5.76
N ARG A 125 -8.27 -0.31 -6.60
CA ARG A 125 -7.13 0.49 -6.15
C ARG A 125 -7.51 1.90 -5.67
N PRO A 126 -6.72 2.52 -4.77
CA PRO A 126 -6.89 3.92 -4.39
C PRO A 126 -6.55 4.83 -5.57
N LYS A 127 -7.26 5.96 -5.69
CA LYS A 127 -7.00 6.94 -6.76
C LYS A 127 -5.60 7.55 -6.71
N SER A 128 -4.97 7.56 -5.53
CA SER A 128 -3.62 8.08 -5.31
C SER A 128 -2.51 7.14 -5.80
N CYS A 129 -2.84 5.90 -6.19
CA CYS A 129 -1.87 4.87 -6.54
C CYS A 129 -1.98 4.47 -8.02
N GLY A 130 -0.84 4.48 -8.72
CA GLY A 130 -0.71 4.00 -10.10
C GLY A 130 -0.62 2.48 -10.18
N ALA A 131 -0.66 1.93 -11.40
CA ALA A 131 -0.40 0.50 -11.62
C ALA A 131 1.08 0.20 -11.35
N SER A 132 1.36 -0.94 -10.70
CA SER A 132 2.72 -1.43 -10.44
C SER A 132 3.46 -1.74 -11.74
#